data_AF-A0A2H0VLF2-F1
#
_entry.id   AF-A0A2H0VLF2-F1
#
_cell.length_a   1.000
_cell.length_b   1.000
_cell.length_c   1.000
_cell.angle_alpha   90.00
_cell.angle_beta   90.00
_cell.angle_gamma   90.00
#
_symmetry.space_group_name_H-M   'P 1'
#
loop_
_entity.id
_entity.type
_entity.pdbx_description
1 polymer ?
#
loop_
_entity_poly.entity_id
_entity_poly.type
_entity_poly.pdbx_seq_one_letter_code
_entity_poly.pdbx_strand_id
1 'polypeptide(L)'
;NNVQKNYPEIVTAGKSDNQDIEQTSTHGRYYLPNWNGLLGVYPGVTGLKIAYTEDAGYSTIVTAERDHLSMVAIVSGTGSYLERDRATADLLDAAFMTKGLPAVRVSTLMLNRHYQVWGDLARKIRSEIKLTHDTTAK
;
A
#
# COMPACT_ATOMS: atom_id res chain seq x y z
N ASN A 1 -8.29 13.43 -11.23
CA ASN A 1 -8.34 12.24 -12.12
C ASN A 1 -9.73 11.60 -12.06
N ASN A 2 -10.16 10.83 -13.07
CA ASN A 2 -11.53 10.30 -13.19
C ASN A 2 -12.02 9.57 -11.93
N VAL A 3 -11.24 8.59 -11.44
CA VAL A 3 -11.54 7.81 -10.21
C VAL A 3 -11.79 8.72 -9.00
N GLN A 4 -10.92 9.71 -8.79
CA GLN A 4 -11.01 10.64 -7.65
C GLN A 4 -12.27 11.51 -7.65
N LYS A 5 -12.84 11.78 -8.84
CA LYS A 5 -14.01 12.66 -8.99
C LYS A 5 -15.32 11.88 -8.97
N ASN A 6 -15.32 10.69 -9.56
CA ASN A 6 -16.55 9.99 -9.92
C ASN A 6 -16.79 8.70 -9.11
N TYR A 7 -15.79 8.21 -8.36
CA TYR A 7 -15.85 6.93 -7.66
C TYR A 7 -15.29 7.03 -6.22
N PRO A 8 -15.97 7.75 -5.32
CA PRO A 8 -15.50 8.00 -3.95
C PRO A 8 -15.30 6.71 -3.14
N GLU A 9 -16.05 5.65 -3.42
CA GLU A 9 -15.92 4.32 -2.82
C GLU A 9 -14.59 3.67 -3.17
N ILE A 10 -14.11 3.82 -4.41
CA ILE A 10 -12.81 3.31 -4.86
C ILE A 10 -11.69 4.08 -4.16
N VAL A 11 -11.83 5.40 -4.01
CA VAL A 11 -10.85 6.24 -3.29
C VAL A 11 -10.80 5.84 -1.82
N THR A 12 -11.97 5.65 -1.20
CA THR A 12 -12.08 5.24 0.20
C THR A 12 -11.40 3.90 0.43
N ALA A 13 -11.64 2.93 -0.45
CA ALA A 13 -10.97 1.62 -0.40
C ALA A 13 -9.45 1.75 -0.63
N GLY A 14 -9.01 2.53 -1.61
CA GLY A 14 -7.60 2.75 -1.92
C GLY A 14 -6.80 3.41 -0.79
N LYS A 15 -7.46 4.24 0.03
CA LYS A 15 -6.87 4.95 1.17
C LYS A 15 -6.91 4.14 2.47
N SER A 16 -7.73 3.09 2.54
CA SER A 16 -7.87 2.26 3.73
C SER A 16 -6.59 1.48 4.01
N ASP A 17 -6.16 1.44 5.28
CA ASP A 17 -5.02 0.63 5.71
C ASP A 17 -5.33 -0.87 5.68
N ASN A 18 -6.58 -1.25 6.00
CA ASN A 18 -7.07 -2.63 5.95
C ASN A 18 -8.60 -2.71 5.87
N GLN A 19 -9.11 -3.83 5.36
CA GLN A 19 -10.55 -4.16 5.33
C GLN A 19 -10.78 -5.63 5.67
N ASP A 20 -10.49 -6.01 6.92
CA ASP A 20 -10.64 -7.40 7.38
C ASP A 20 -12.06 -7.95 7.16
N ILE A 21 -12.16 -9.24 6.82
CA ILE A 21 -13.41 -9.99 6.80
C ILE A 21 -13.46 -10.83 8.07
N GLU A 22 -14.45 -10.57 8.92
CA GLU A 22 -14.62 -11.28 10.18
C GLU A 22 -15.02 -12.75 9.98
N GLN A 23 -14.71 -13.59 10.97
CA GLN A 23 -15.09 -15.00 10.96
C GLN A 23 -16.62 -15.17 10.96
N THR A 24 -17.09 -16.21 10.27
CA THR A 24 -18.49 -16.65 10.31
C THR A 24 -18.57 -18.15 10.63
N SER A 25 -19.77 -18.72 10.59
CA SER A 25 -19.98 -20.16 10.71
C SER A 25 -19.46 -20.96 9.50
N THR A 26 -19.25 -20.31 8.35
CA THR A 26 -18.87 -20.97 7.09
C THR A 26 -17.45 -20.68 6.64
N HIS A 27 -16.77 -19.69 7.24
CA HIS A 27 -15.36 -19.41 6.95
C HIS A 27 -14.64 -18.75 8.13
N GLY A 28 -13.31 -18.87 8.15
CA GLY A 28 -12.44 -18.18 9.12
C GLY A 28 -12.35 -16.67 8.88
N ARG A 29 -11.67 -15.97 9.79
CA ARG A 29 -11.32 -14.54 9.62
C ARG A 29 -10.27 -14.38 8.52
N TYR A 30 -10.40 -13.35 7.68
CA TYR A 30 -9.39 -12.94 6.70
C TYR A 30 -8.87 -11.55 7.03
N TYR A 31 -7.56 -11.45 7.16
CA TYR A 31 -6.87 -10.15 7.24
C TYR A 31 -6.60 -9.62 5.85
N LEU A 32 -7.01 -8.39 5.59
CA LEU A 32 -6.93 -7.76 4.26
C LEU A 32 -6.17 -6.43 4.36
N PRO A 33 -4.84 -6.48 4.56
CA PRO A 33 -4.03 -5.28 4.61
C PRO A 33 -3.89 -4.64 3.22
N ASN A 34 -3.67 -3.33 3.20
CA ASN A 34 -3.25 -2.62 2.02
C ASN A 34 -1.74 -2.82 1.78
N TRP A 35 -1.39 -3.14 0.54
CA TRP A 35 -0.02 -3.44 0.11
C TRP A 35 0.66 -2.25 -0.60
N ASN A 36 0.00 -1.08 -0.63
CA ASN A 36 0.62 0.15 -1.11
C ASN A 36 1.65 0.65 -0.09
N GLY A 37 2.93 0.40 -0.36
CA GLY A 37 4.03 0.71 0.56
C GLY A 37 4.27 2.20 0.83
N LEU A 38 3.60 3.11 0.10
CA LEU A 38 3.66 4.54 0.35
C LEU A 38 2.52 5.05 1.23
N LEU A 39 1.49 4.24 1.50
CA LEU A 39 0.40 4.61 2.39
C LEU A 39 0.94 4.73 3.83
N GLY A 40 0.72 5.89 4.46
CA GLY A 40 1.28 6.20 5.78
C GLY A 40 2.80 6.48 5.81
N VAL A 41 3.50 6.37 4.67
CA VAL A 41 4.94 6.65 4.56
C VAL A 41 5.23 7.96 3.83
N TYR A 42 4.57 8.19 2.69
CA TYR A 42 4.68 9.44 1.96
C TYR A 42 3.48 10.34 2.33
N PRO A 43 3.71 11.54 2.92
CA PRO A 43 2.64 12.45 3.32
C PRO A 43 1.67 12.78 2.18
N GLY A 44 0.38 12.64 2.45
CA GLY A 44 -0.68 12.97 1.49
C GLY A 44 -1.03 11.84 0.53
N VAL A 45 -0.40 10.66 0.58
CA VAL A 45 -0.84 9.52 -0.23
C VAL A 45 -2.27 9.12 0.11
N THR A 46 -3.08 8.88 -0.92
CA THR A 46 -4.52 8.56 -0.85
C THR A 46 -4.89 7.28 -1.61
N GLY A 47 -3.92 6.52 -2.12
CA GLY A 47 -4.17 5.34 -2.95
C GLY A 47 -3.11 5.16 -4.04
N LEU A 48 -3.34 4.40 -5.12
CA LEU A 48 -4.55 3.62 -5.38
C LEU A 48 -4.27 2.13 -5.51
N LYS A 49 -3.32 1.71 -6.36
CA LYS A 49 -3.18 0.29 -6.69
C LYS A 49 -1.76 -0.11 -7.05
N ILE A 50 -1.31 -1.21 -6.45
CA ILE A 50 -0.11 -1.94 -6.84
C ILE A 50 -0.43 -3.08 -7.83
N ALA A 51 0.53 -3.46 -8.66
CA ALA A 51 0.44 -4.57 -9.59
C ALA A 51 1.80 -5.30 -9.72
N TYR A 52 1.74 -6.58 -10.06
CA TYR A 52 2.90 -7.39 -10.39
C TYR A 52 2.47 -8.54 -11.31
N THR A 53 3.23 -8.75 -12.39
CA THR A 53 3.30 -10.02 -13.14
C THR A 53 4.76 -10.26 -13.51
N GLU A 54 5.13 -11.50 -13.85
CA GLU A 54 6.50 -11.83 -14.26
C GLU A 54 6.94 -11.00 -15.47
N ASP A 55 6.06 -10.85 -16.47
CA ASP A 55 6.36 -10.08 -17.70
C ASP A 55 6.34 -8.56 -17.49
N ALA A 56 5.49 -8.04 -16.60
CA ALA A 56 5.30 -6.60 -16.42
C ALA A 56 6.17 -5.99 -15.30
N GLY A 57 6.78 -6.83 -14.46
CA GLY A 57 7.52 -6.40 -13.27
C GLY A 57 6.62 -5.77 -12.19
N TYR A 58 7.26 -5.10 -11.21
CA TYR A 58 6.55 -4.40 -10.14
C TYR A 58 6.09 -3.02 -10.60
N SER A 59 4.78 -2.77 -10.49
CA SER A 59 4.13 -1.56 -10.98
C SER A 59 3.15 -0.98 -9.97
N THR A 60 2.88 0.33 -10.05
CA THR A 60 1.93 1.01 -9.17
C THR A 60 1.34 2.25 -9.82
N ILE A 61 0.12 2.60 -9.38
CA ILE A 61 -0.51 3.90 -9.55
C ILE A 61 -0.75 4.46 -8.15
N VAL A 62 -0.05 5.54 -7.81
CA VAL A 62 -0.18 6.22 -6.51
C VAL A 62 -0.80 7.59 -6.70
N THR A 63 -1.79 7.90 -5.88
CA THR A 63 -2.38 9.23 -5.80
C THR A 63 -1.96 9.90 -4.51
N ALA A 64 -1.65 11.19 -4.56
CA ALA A 64 -1.30 11.97 -3.38
C ALA A 64 -1.88 13.38 -3.46
N GLU A 65 -2.20 13.96 -2.31
CA GLU A 65 -2.63 15.36 -2.18
C GLU A 65 -1.85 16.07 -1.09
N ARG A 66 -1.21 17.19 -1.44
CA ARG A 66 -0.48 18.07 -0.51
C ARG A 66 -0.82 19.51 -0.85
N ASP A 67 -1.15 20.31 0.15
CA ASP A 67 -1.53 21.73 -0.01
C ASP A 67 -2.53 21.97 -1.15
N HIS A 68 -3.61 21.17 -1.17
CA HIS A 68 -4.67 21.20 -2.18
C HIS A 68 -4.24 20.86 -3.62
N LEU A 69 -3.00 20.38 -3.81
CA LEU A 69 -2.48 19.92 -5.09
C LEU A 69 -2.55 18.40 -5.15
N SER A 70 -3.35 17.88 -6.08
CA SER A 70 -3.46 16.43 -6.30
C SER A 70 -2.49 15.98 -7.41
N MET A 71 -1.66 14.99 -7.10
CA MET A 71 -0.71 14.35 -8.02
C MET A 71 -1.04 12.86 -8.22
N VAL A 72 -0.67 12.34 -9.38
CA VAL A 72 -0.67 10.90 -9.67
C VAL A 72 0.69 10.51 -10.21
N ALA A 73 1.29 9.50 -9.60
CA ALA A 73 2.53 8.89 -10.05
C ALA A 73 2.22 7.48 -10.56
N ILE A 74 2.72 7.15 -11.75
CA ILE A 74 2.59 5.83 -12.35
C ILE A 74 4.01 5.34 -12.62
N VAL A 75 4.37 4.20 -12.02
CA VAL A 75 5.67 3.54 -12.19
C VAL A 75 5.40 2.10 -12.59
N SER A 76 6.12 1.59 -13.58
CA SER A 76 5.94 0.24 -14.09
C SER A 76 7.27 -0.42 -14.41
N GLY A 77 7.34 -1.76 -14.30
CA GLY A 77 8.49 -2.53 -14.78
C GLY A 77 9.73 -2.49 -13.89
N THR A 78 9.58 -2.17 -12.61
CA THR A 78 10.72 -2.19 -11.67
C THR A 78 11.03 -3.62 -11.21
N GLY A 79 12.27 -3.88 -10.78
CA GLY A 79 12.75 -5.21 -10.41
C GLY A 79 12.35 -5.66 -9.00
N SER A 80 11.85 -4.75 -8.17
CA SER A 80 11.36 -5.07 -6.83
C SER A 80 10.28 -4.09 -6.37
N TYR A 81 9.47 -4.50 -5.38
CA TYR A 81 8.51 -3.59 -4.75
C TYR A 81 9.18 -2.41 -4.03
N LEU A 82 10.40 -2.60 -3.50
CA LEU A 82 11.17 -1.52 -2.88
C LEU A 82 11.59 -0.47 -3.91
N GLU A 83 12.12 -0.92 -5.05
CA GLU A 83 12.50 -0.03 -6.16
C GLU A 83 11.27 0.72 -6.70
N ARG A 84 10.15 0.00 -6.91
CA ARG A 84 8.86 0.58 -7.27
C ARG A 84 8.45 1.72 -6.36
N ASP A 85 8.41 1.47 -5.05
CA ASP A 85 7.90 2.42 -4.07
C ASP A 85 8.87 3.61 -3.91
N ARG A 86 10.18 3.36 -3.96
CA ARG A 86 11.19 4.43 -3.93
C ARG A 86 11.12 5.32 -5.16
N ALA A 87 11.05 4.74 -6.36
CA ALA A 87 10.91 5.48 -7.61
C ALA A 87 9.61 6.29 -7.64
N THR A 88 8.52 5.72 -7.10
CA THR A 88 7.23 6.42 -7.02
C THR A 88 7.28 7.60 -6.05
N ALA A 89 7.93 7.45 -4.89
CA ALA A 89 8.14 8.55 -3.94
C ALA A 89 8.99 9.67 -4.54
N ASP A 90 10.08 9.32 -5.23
CA ASP A 90 10.95 10.29 -5.88
C ASP A 90 10.24 11.03 -7.03
N LEU A 91 9.36 10.34 -7.77
CA LEU A 91 8.51 10.94 -8.81
C LEU A 91 7.47 11.90 -8.22
N LEU A 92 6.86 11.56 -7.09
CA LEU A 92 5.96 12.46 -6.35
C LEU A 92 6.72 13.68 -5.84
N ASP A 93 7.91 13.50 -5.27
CA ASP A 93 8.76 14.60 -4.81
C ASP A 93 9.06 15.56 -5.96
N ALA A 94 9.50 15.03 -7.11
CA ALA A 94 9.75 15.83 -8.31
C ALA A 94 8.50 16.62 -8.73
N ALA A 95 7.33 15.99 -8.78
CA ALA A 95 6.08 16.64 -9.15
C ALA A 95 5.69 17.76 -8.18
N PHE A 96 5.77 17.52 -6.87
CA PHE A 96 5.43 18.52 -5.86
C PHE A 96 6.44 19.67 -5.78
N MET A 97 7.72 19.41 -6.03
CA MET A 97 8.75 20.45 -6.14
C MET A 97 8.46 21.43 -7.28
N THR A 98 7.87 20.98 -8.40
CA THR A 98 7.43 21.91 -9.47
C THR A 98 6.35 22.91 -9.01
N LYS A 99 5.72 22.64 -7.86
CA LYS A 99 4.70 23.49 -7.24
C LYS A 99 5.19 24.22 -5.99
N GLY A 100 6.51 24.20 -5.73
CA GLY A 100 7.12 24.89 -4.60
C GLY A 100 7.03 24.14 -3.27
N LEU A 101 6.54 22.89 -3.27
CA LEU A 101 6.50 22.07 -2.06
C LEU A 101 7.82 21.31 -1.85
N PRO A 102 8.30 21.18 -0.60
CA PRO A 102 9.55 20.49 -0.32
C PRO A 102 9.44 18.99 -0.56
N ALA A 103 10.54 18.38 -0.99
CA ALA A 103 10.67 16.93 -1.11
C ALA A 103 10.62 16.25 0.26
N VAL A 104 9.93 15.12 0.34
CA VAL A 104 9.82 14.25 1.52
C VAL A 104 11.08 13.40 1.67
N ARG A 105 11.68 12.95 0.55
CA ARG A 105 12.88 12.10 0.51
C ARG A 105 12.70 10.77 1.26
N VAL A 106 11.64 10.02 0.91
CA VAL A 106 11.28 8.75 1.58
C VAL A 106 12.41 7.72 1.50
N SER A 107 13.15 7.54 2.59
CA SER A 107 14.30 6.62 2.64
C SER A 107 13.91 5.13 2.58
N THR A 108 14.86 4.28 2.18
CA THR A 108 14.73 2.82 2.27
C THR A 108 14.39 2.34 3.68
N LEU A 109 14.94 3.00 4.72
CA LEU A 109 14.62 2.66 6.11
C LEU A 109 13.15 2.89 6.45
N MET A 110 12.56 3.98 5.94
CA MET A 110 11.13 4.28 6.16
C MET A 110 10.24 3.21 5.52
N LEU A 111 10.54 2.84 4.28
CA LEU A 111 9.83 1.77 3.56
C LEU A 111 9.98 0.42 4.28
N ASN A 112 11.21 0.05 4.64
CA ASN A 112 11.47 -1.23 5.31
C ASN A 112 10.77 -1.32 6.68
N ARG A 113 10.66 -0.21 7.42
CA ARG A 113 9.87 -0.16 8.67
C ARG A 113 8.39 -0.40 8.40
N HIS A 114 7.84 0.21 7.35
CA HIS A 114 6.45 -0.04 6.96
C HIS A 114 6.23 -1.49 6.55
N TYR A 115 7.15 -2.07 5.78
CA TYR A 115 7.07 -3.48 5.36
C TYR A 115 7.12 -4.47 6.54
N GLN A 116 7.70 -4.09 7.69
CA GLN A 116 7.65 -4.93 8.89
C GLN A 116 6.22 -5.16 9.37
N VAL A 117 5.30 -4.21 9.17
CA VAL A 117 3.88 -4.36 9.54
C VAL A 117 3.27 -5.58 8.84
N TRP A 118 3.58 -5.78 7.56
CA TRP A 118 3.13 -6.95 6.82
C TRP A 118 3.79 -8.25 7.31
N GLY A 119 5.08 -8.18 7.66
CA GLY A 119 5.82 -9.31 8.25
C GLY A 119 5.24 -9.74 9.60
N ASP A 120 4.90 -8.77 10.46
CA ASP A 120 4.26 -8.98 11.75
C ASP A 120 2.87 -9.60 11.58
N LEU A 121 2.07 -9.06 10.66
CA LEU A 121 0.76 -9.63 10.35
C LEU A 121 0.86 -11.08 9.85
N ALA A 122 1.82 -11.37 8.96
CA ALA A 122 2.05 -12.74 8.51
C ALA A 122 2.49 -13.68 9.64
N ARG A 123 3.29 -13.20 10.59
CA ARG A 123 3.66 -13.97 11.81
C ARG A 123 2.44 -14.24 12.68
N LYS A 124 1.60 -13.23 12.92
CA LYS A 124 0.35 -13.35 13.66
C LYS A 124 -0.57 -14.41 13.02
N ILE A 125 -0.84 -14.31 11.72
CA ILE A 125 -1.70 -15.26 10.99
C ILE A 125 -1.18 -16.69 11.13
N ARG A 126 0.14 -16.91 10.95
CA ARG A 126 0.74 -18.24 11.14
C ARG A 126 0.57 -18.78 12.57
N SER A 127 0.67 -17.90 13.57
CA SER A 127 0.47 -18.29 14.98
C SER A 127 -0.98 -18.69 15.26
N GLU A 128 -1.95 -17.95 14.72
CA GLU A 128 -3.38 -18.25 14.87
C GLU A 128 -3.75 -19.57 14.20
N ILE A 129 -3.27 -19.80 12.96
CA ILE A 129 -3.48 -21.07 12.24
C ILE A 129 -2.95 -22.25 13.06
N LYS A 130 -1.74 -22.13 13.64
CA LYS A 130 -1.15 -23.20 14.46
C LYS A 130 -2.01 -23.53 15.68
N LEU A 131 -2.48 -22.50 16.40
CA LEU A 131 -3.36 -22.67 17.57
C LEU A 131 -4.68 -23.36 17.22
N THR A 132 -5.28 -23.04 16.07
CA THR A 132 -6.50 -23.71 15.61
C THR A 132 -6.27 -25.21 15.37
N HIS A 133 -5.16 -25.57 14.71
CA HIS A 133 -4.83 -26.98 14.45
C HIS A 133 -4.60 -27.78 15.74
N ASP A 134 -3.88 -27.21 16.70
CA ASP A 134 -3.62 -27.87 18.00
C ASP A 134 -4.90 -28.05 18.83
N THR A 135 -5.91 -27.20 18.64
CA THR A 135 -7.21 -27.29 19.34
C THR A 135 -8.13 -28.33 18.71
N THR A 136 -8.10 -28.50 17.38
CA THR A 136 -8.91 -29.51 16.67
C THR A 136 -8.36 -30.94 16.77
N ALA A 137 -7.11 -31.11 17.22
CA ALA A 137 -6.44 -32.41 17.35
C ALA A 137 -6.63 -33.07 18.74
N LYS A 138 -7.35 -32.43 19.66
CA LYS A 138 -7.74 -32.96 20.98
C LYS A 138 -9.24 -33.20 21.03
#